data_AF-A0A9Q1BTS0-F1
#
_entry.id   AF-A0A9Q1BTS0-F1
#
_cell.length_a   1.000
_cell.length_b   1.000
_cell.length_c   1.000
_cell.angle_alpha   90.00
_cell.angle_beta   90.00
_cell.angle_gamma   90.00
#
_symmetry.space_group_name_H-M   'P 1'
#
loop_
_entity.id
_entity.type
_entity.pdbx_description
1 polymer ?
#
loop_
_entity_poly.entity_id
_entity_poly.type
_entity_poly.pdbx_seq_one_letter_code
_entity_poly.pdbx_strand_id
1 'polypeptide(L)'
;MLIPLLSAGTGNSIQDVRLAGGPSSSSGRIEVLFNREWRTVCDDGWNLTKSNVVCRQLGYQAAVVTYRSGFFGEGSAFIRLDELECIGNESALLECKQENISGLDCNLRQDAGVLCGSKNVWFEYIPLKYNLQLEMGNKLLNDTY
;
A
#
# COMPACT_ATOMS: atom_id res chain seq x y z
N MET A 1 -3.79 15.07 -46.15
CA MET A 1 -3.89 15.52 -44.75
C MET A 1 -4.56 14.40 -43.97
N LEU A 2 -3.79 13.64 -43.18
CA LEU A 2 -4.30 12.62 -42.29
C LEU A 2 -3.82 12.99 -40.88
N ILE A 3 -4.76 13.42 -40.04
CA ILE A 3 -4.55 13.56 -38.60
C ILE A 3 -4.95 12.20 -38.01
N PRO A 4 -4.04 11.44 -37.38
CA PRO A 4 -4.45 10.25 -36.67
C PRO A 4 -5.20 10.65 -35.39
N LEU A 5 -6.35 10.01 -35.19
CA LEU A 5 -7.14 10.07 -33.96
C LEU A 5 -6.25 9.67 -32.77
N LEU A 6 -6.01 10.60 -31.85
CA LEU A 6 -5.59 10.25 -30.50
C LEU A 6 -6.74 9.47 -29.88
N SER A 7 -6.53 8.16 -29.71
CA SER A 7 -7.34 7.37 -28.80
C SER A 7 -7.34 8.06 -27.46
N ALA A 8 -8.51 8.56 -27.04
CA ALA A 8 -8.75 8.93 -25.67
C ALA A 8 -8.56 7.65 -24.87
N GLY A 9 -7.38 7.48 -24.29
CA GLY A 9 -7.16 6.52 -23.22
C GLY A 9 -8.23 6.82 -22.19
N THR A 10 -9.14 5.86 -22.03
CA THR A 10 -10.12 5.83 -20.96
C THR A 10 -9.39 6.20 -19.67
N GLY A 11 -9.85 7.25 -18.99
CA GLY A 11 -9.18 7.82 -17.83
C GLY A 11 -8.71 6.71 -16.91
N ASN A 12 -7.39 6.56 -16.80
CA ASN A 12 -6.75 5.69 -15.84
C ASN A 12 -7.17 6.24 -14.48
N SER A 13 -8.21 5.66 -13.88
CA SER A 13 -8.57 5.94 -12.51
C SER A 13 -7.33 5.64 -11.69
N ILE A 14 -6.68 6.68 -11.17
CA ILE A 14 -5.58 6.52 -10.22
C ILE A 14 -6.22 5.85 -9.00
N GLN A 15 -6.17 4.53 -9.00
CA GLN A 15 -6.66 3.66 -7.95
C GLN A 15 -5.59 3.64 -6.88
N ASP A 16 -5.70 4.60 -5.96
CA ASP A 16 -4.69 4.86 -4.95
C ASP A 16 -5.01 4.12 -3.65
N VAL A 17 -3.97 3.70 -2.93
CA VAL A 17 -4.06 3.05 -1.63
C VAL A 17 -3.22 3.85 -0.64
N ARG A 18 -3.72 4.05 0.57
CA ARG A 18 -2.98 4.70 1.66
C ARG A 18 -3.13 3.97 2.98
N LEU A 19 -2.20 4.25 3.89
CA LEU A 19 -2.25 3.82 5.28
C LEU A 19 -2.60 5.00 6.17
N ALA A 20 -3.60 4.84 7.04
CA ALA A 20 -4.08 5.88 7.95
C ALA A 20 -4.09 5.40 9.41
N GLY A 21 -3.98 6.32 10.38
CA GLY A 21 -4.12 6.03 11.81
C GLY A 21 -2.98 5.22 12.46
N GLY A 22 -1.97 4.80 11.70
CA GLY A 22 -0.80 4.12 12.25
C GLY A 22 0.35 5.06 12.63
N PRO A 23 1.35 4.56 13.38
CA PRO A 23 2.46 5.36 13.91
C PRO A 23 3.51 5.76 12.85
N SER A 24 3.41 5.25 11.62
CA SER A 24 4.40 5.47 10.56
C SER A 24 3.79 5.33 9.17
N SER A 25 4.52 5.73 8.13
CA SER A 25 4.09 5.57 6.74
C SER A 25 4.04 4.11 6.25
N SER A 26 4.58 3.16 7.01
CA SER A 26 4.54 1.73 6.68
C SER A 26 3.47 0.97 7.46
N SER A 27 2.68 1.63 8.29
CA SER A 27 1.70 0.98 9.15
C SER A 27 0.39 1.76 9.22
N GLY A 28 -0.75 1.09 9.16
CA GLY A 28 -2.03 1.74 9.37
C GLY A 28 -3.22 0.93 8.88
N ARG A 29 -4.41 1.50 9.08
CA ARG A 29 -5.65 1.09 8.41
C ARG A 29 -5.50 1.30 6.92
N ILE A 30 -5.99 0.33 6.16
CA ILE A 30 -5.92 0.36 4.69
C ILE A 30 -7.11 1.13 4.17
N GLU A 31 -6.85 2.15 3.35
CA GLU A 31 -7.87 2.93 2.67
C GLU A 31 -7.59 2.96 1.17
N VAL A 32 -8.66 2.83 0.37
CA VAL A 32 -8.60 2.78 -1.09
C VAL A 32 -9.40 3.93 -1.67
N LEU A 33 -8.85 4.61 -2.68
CA LEU A 33 -9.56 5.65 -3.42
C LEU A 33 -10.45 5.01 -4.48
N PHE A 34 -11.76 5.08 -4.26
CA PHE A 34 -12.77 4.55 -5.18
C PHE A 34 -13.82 5.62 -5.46
N ASN A 35 -14.10 5.91 -6.74
CA ASN A 35 -15.03 6.96 -7.15
C ASN A 35 -14.78 8.33 -6.46
N ARG A 36 -13.50 8.70 -6.29
CA ARG A 36 -13.04 9.96 -5.64
C ARG A 36 -13.30 10.04 -4.13
N GLU A 37 -13.65 8.94 -3.50
CA GLU A 37 -13.84 8.84 -2.05
C GLU A 37 -12.89 7.80 -1.46
N TRP A 38 -12.36 8.09 -0.27
CA TRP A 38 -11.57 7.13 0.48
C TRP A 38 -12.51 6.17 1.21
N ARG A 39 -12.27 4.87 1.02
CA ARG A 39 -13.05 3.77 1.59
C ARG A 39 -12.15 2.86 2.39
N THR A 40 -12.66 2.27 3.46
CA THR A 40 -11.92 1.25 4.22
C THR A 40 -12.10 -0.14 3.61
N VAL A 41 -11.28 -1.08 4.05
CA VAL A 41 -11.31 -2.48 3.59
C VAL A 41 -11.75 -3.36 4.75
N CYS A 42 -12.69 -4.28 4.49
CA CYS A 42 -13.13 -5.26 5.48
C CYS A 42 -12.01 -6.24 5.84
N ASP A 43 -11.97 -6.67 7.10
CA ASP A 43 -11.03 -7.68 7.60
C ASP A 43 -11.49 -9.13 7.35
N ASP A 44 -12.67 -9.33 6.78
CA ASP A 44 -13.21 -10.63 6.43
C ASP A 44 -12.39 -11.28 5.30
N GLY A 45 -11.88 -12.47 5.62
CA GLY A 45 -10.88 -13.16 4.81
C GLY A 45 -9.54 -12.40 4.65
N TRP A 46 -9.30 -11.30 5.35
CA TRP A 46 -8.12 -10.46 5.16
C TRP A 46 -6.85 -11.12 5.70
N ASN A 47 -5.84 -11.32 4.86
CA ASN A 47 -4.67 -12.11 5.20
C ASN A 47 -3.36 -11.50 4.69
N LEU A 48 -2.25 -12.21 4.94
CA LEU A 48 -0.92 -11.75 4.54
C LEU A 48 -0.76 -11.64 3.02
N THR A 49 -1.42 -12.51 2.24
CA THR A 49 -1.41 -12.45 0.77
C THR A 49 -2.00 -11.13 0.26
N LYS A 50 -3.18 -10.74 0.76
CA LYS A 50 -3.81 -9.45 0.40
C LYS A 50 -2.99 -8.26 0.92
N SER A 51 -2.42 -8.40 2.12
CA SER A 51 -1.54 -7.37 2.72
C SER A 51 -0.25 -7.16 1.90
N ASN A 52 0.29 -8.22 1.29
CA ASN A 52 1.45 -8.12 0.42
C ASN A 52 1.16 -7.28 -0.83
N VAL A 53 -0.02 -7.44 -1.45
CA VAL A 53 -0.45 -6.61 -2.58
C VAL A 53 -0.45 -5.14 -2.18
N VAL A 54 -1.05 -4.80 -1.03
CA VAL A 54 -1.06 -3.42 -0.50
C VAL A 54 0.34 -2.87 -0.27
N CYS A 55 1.18 -3.62 0.44
CA CYS A 55 2.54 -3.17 0.73
C CYS A 55 3.35 -2.97 -0.54
N ARG A 56 3.21 -3.86 -1.53
CA ARG A 56 3.93 -3.77 -2.80
C ARG A 56 3.43 -2.62 -3.67
N GLN A 57 2.12 -2.39 -3.70
CA GLN A 57 1.50 -1.23 -4.35
C GLN A 57 2.01 0.09 -3.73
N LEU A 58 2.23 0.12 -2.42
CA LEU A 58 2.82 1.25 -1.69
C LEU A 58 4.36 1.35 -1.81
N GLY A 59 5.00 0.47 -2.58
CA GLY A 59 6.45 0.45 -2.77
C GLY A 59 7.25 -0.17 -1.63
N TYR A 60 6.65 -1.04 -0.82
CA TYR A 60 7.33 -1.88 0.17
C TYR A 60 7.56 -3.31 -0.36
N GLN A 61 8.52 -4.02 0.20
CA GLN A 61 8.85 -5.39 -0.20
C GLN A 61 7.71 -6.36 0.05
N ALA A 62 7.19 -6.35 1.29
CA ALA A 62 6.14 -7.25 1.74
C ALA A 62 5.46 -6.71 3.00
N ALA A 63 4.32 -7.30 3.35
CA ALA A 63 3.71 -7.16 4.66
C ALA A 63 4.49 -8.01 5.68
N VAL A 64 4.67 -7.45 6.88
CA VAL A 64 5.24 -8.14 8.04
C VAL A 64 4.11 -8.63 8.95
N VAL A 65 3.10 -7.78 9.16
CA VAL A 65 1.95 -8.07 10.03
C VAL A 65 0.68 -7.60 9.35
N THR A 66 -0.37 -8.41 9.51
CA THR A 66 -1.74 -8.04 9.14
C THR A 66 -2.53 -7.75 10.41
N TYR A 67 -3.24 -6.62 10.42
CA TYR A 67 -4.11 -6.24 11.51
C TYR A 67 -5.58 -6.35 11.09
N ARG A 68 -6.42 -6.64 12.08
CA ARG A 68 -7.86 -6.82 11.95
C ARG A 68 -8.56 -6.06 13.06
N SER A 69 -9.88 -6.07 13.04
CA SER A 69 -10.74 -5.56 14.10
C SER A 69 -10.49 -4.08 14.41
N GLY A 70 -10.21 -3.27 13.39
CA GLY A 70 -10.08 -1.82 13.53
C GLY A 70 -8.89 -1.38 14.39
N PHE A 71 -7.79 -2.15 14.41
CA PHE A 71 -6.63 -1.89 15.27
C PHE A 71 -6.08 -0.45 15.19
N PHE A 72 -6.11 0.16 14.00
CA PHE A 72 -5.66 1.54 13.76
C PHE A 72 -6.79 2.58 13.84
N GLY A 73 -7.89 2.24 14.50
CA GLY A 73 -9.13 3.00 14.54
C GLY A 73 -10.03 2.75 13.34
N GLU A 74 -11.27 3.18 13.46
CA GLU A 74 -12.32 3.03 12.46
C GLU A 74 -12.27 4.19 11.44
N GLY A 75 -12.47 3.90 10.16
CA GLY A 75 -12.71 4.91 9.11
C GLY A 75 -14.20 5.27 8.97
N SER A 76 -14.55 6.04 7.94
CA SER A 76 -15.95 6.44 7.74
C SER A 76 -16.83 5.25 7.33
N ALA A 77 -17.93 5.10 8.05
CA ALA A 77 -18.78 3.91 8.13
C ALA A 77 -19.45 3.42 6.83
N PHE A 78 -19.50 4.23 5.77
CA PHE A 78 -20.57 4.08 4.79
C PHE A 78 -20.26 3.20 3.59
N ILE A 79 -19.00 3.00 3.22
CA ILE A 79 -18.68 2.15 2.07
C ILE A 79 -17.33 1.45 2.27
N ARG A 80 -17.36 0.11 2.35
CA ARG A 80 -16.18 -0.75 2.45
C ARG A 80 -15.99 -1.57 1.18
N LEU A 81 -14.74 -1.93 0.91
CA LEU A 81 -14.43 -3.02 -0.01
C LEU A 81 -14.44 -4.32 0.78
N ASP A 82 -15.26 -5.27 0.34
CA ASP A 82 -15.42 -6.56 1.00
C ASP A 82 -14.98 -7.71 0.10
N GLU A 83 -14.65 -8.84 0.72
CA GLU A 83 -14.41 -10.14 0.07
C GLU A 83 -13.46 -10.08 -1.14
N LEU A 84 -12.36 -9.32 -1.01
CA LEU A 84 -11.34 -9.24 -2.05
C LEU A 84 -10.57 -10.56 -2.14
N GLU A 85 -10.65 -11.29 -3.24
CA GLU A 85 -9.84 -12.47 -3.47
C GLU A 85 -8.59 -12.12 -4.28
N CYS A 86 -7.46 -12.01 -3.57
CA CYS A 86 -6.15 -11.80 -4.17
C CYS A 86 -5.37 -13.13 -4.27
N ILE A 87 -4.74 -13.36 -5.42
CA ILE A 87 -3.76 -14.43 -5.66
C ILE A 87 -2.40 -14.04 -5.05
N GLY A 88 -2.13 -12.73 -4.92
CA GLY A 88 -0.94 -12.16 -4.26
C GLY A 88 0.08 -11.55 -5.22
N ASN A 89 -0.15 -11.61 -6.52
CA ASN A 89 0.73 -11.05 -7.55
C ASN A 89 0.15 -9.83 -8.25
N GLU A 90 -1.04 -9.38 -7.85
CA GLU A 90 -1.72 -8.17 -8.33
C GLU A 90 -0.85 -6.93 -8.10
N SER A 91 -0.89 -5.99 -9.04
CA SER A 91 -0.16 -4.74 -8.93
C SER A 91 -0.90 -3.70 -8.07
N ALA A 92 -2.23 -3.82 -8.00
CA ALA A 92 -3.08 -3.00 -7.16
C ALA A 92 -4.16 -3.83 -6.46
N LEU A 93 -4.57 -3.41 -5.27
CA LEU A 93 -5.57 -4.12 -4.45
C LEU A 93 -6.93 -4.26 -5.16
N LEU A 94 -7.30 -3.29 -5.99
CA LEU A 94 -8.55 -3.31 -6.76
C LEU A 94 -8.51 -4.22 -8.00
N GLU A 95 -7.35 -4.79 -8.35
CA GLU A 95 -7.24 -5.85 -9.36
C GLU A 95 -7.61 -7.23 -8.81
N CYS A 96 -7.67 -7.38 -7.49
CA CYS A 96 -8.17 -8.58 -6.86
C CYS A 96 -9.65 -8.77 -7.21
N LYS A 97 -10.08 -10.03 -7.37
CA LYS A 97 -11.46 -10.36 -7.71
C LYS A 97 -12.38 -9.88 -6.57
N GLN A 98 -13.46 -9.17 -6.92
CA GLN A 98 -14.47 -8.69 -5.98
C GLN A 98 -15.67 -9.64 -6.05
N GLU A 99 -15.95 -10.37 -4.97
CA GLU A 99 -17.10 -11.28 -4.90
C GLU A 99 -18.40 -10.54 -4.54
N ASN A 100 -18.36 -9.59 -3.58
CA ASN A 100 -19.53 -8.79 -3.18
C ASN A 100 -19.14 -7.35 -2.77
N ILE A 101 -19.65 -6.35 -3.51
CA ILE A 101 -19.47 -4.92 -3.14
C ILE A 101 -20.46 -4.50 -2.03
N SER A 102 -21.41 -5.37 -1.68
CA SER A 102 -22.36 -5.12 -0.60
C SER A 102 -21.71 -5.46 0.75
N GLY A 103 -20.87 -4.57 1.28
CA GLY A 103 -20.28 -4.64 2.62
C GLY A 103 -21.33 -4.51 3.74
N LEU A 104 -22.34 -5.38 3.70
CA LEU A 104 -23.53 -5.41 4.56
C LEU A 104 -23.31 -6.28 5.81
N ASP A 105 -22.36 -7.20 5.79
CA ASP A 105 -21.94 -8.03 6.93
C ASP A 105 -20.73 -7.46 7.68
N CYS A 106 -19.90 -6.66 7.01
CA CYS A 106 -18.79 -5.98 7.65
C CYS A 106 -19.25 -4.84 8.58
N ASN A 107 -19.11 -5.01 9.89
CA ASN A 107 -19.52 -4.03 10.90
C ASN A 107 -18.48 -2.89 11.11
N LEU A 108 -18.81 -1.89 11.93
CA LEU A 108 -18.00 -0.69 12.16
C LEU A 108 -16.57 -0.96 12.65
N ARG A 109 -16.32 -2.13 13.24
CA ARG A 109 -15.06 -2.49 13.88
C ARG A 109 -14.18 -3.41 13.04
N GLN A 110 -14.51 -3.67 11.78
CA GLN A 110 -13.83 -4.67 10.97
C GLN A 110 -12.91 -4.08 9.90
N ASP A 111 -12.29 -2.92 10.17
CA ASP A 111 -11.34 -2.35 9.22
C ASP A 111 -9.99 -3.09 9.26
N ALA A 112 -9.51 -3.49 8.09
CA ALA A 112 -8.23 -4.13 7.88
C ALA A 112 -7.06 -3.14 8.01
N GLY A 113 -5.94 -3.64 8.53
CA GLY A 113 -4.69 -2.90 8.64
C GLY A 113 -3.48 -3.73 8.28
N VAL A 114 -2.33 -3.06 8.13
CA VAL A 114 -1.07 -3.71 7.80
C VAL A 114 0.11 -2.98 8.43
N LEU A 115 1.18 -3.72 8.71
CA LEU A 115 2.53 -3.21 8.85
C LEU A 115 3.37 -3.78 7.69
N CYS A 116 3.85 -2.90 6.83
CA CYS A 116 4.78 -3.20 5.76
C CYS A 116 6.22 -3.20 6.27
N GLY A 117 7.05 -4.02 5.62
CA GLY A 117 8.48 -4.12 5.89
C GLY A 117 9.28 -3.00 5.23
N SER A 118 10.51 -3.33 4.82
CA SER A 118 11.40 -2.39 4.15
C SER A 118 10.80 -1.89 2.83
N LYS A 119 11.08 -0.62 2.49
CA LYS A 119 10.78 -0.10 1.16
C LYS A 119 11.52 -0.92 0.09
N ASN A 120 10.91 -1.04 -1.08
CA ASN A 120 11.58 -1.47 -2.30
C ASN A 120 12.52 -0.34 -2.72
N VAL A 121 13.72 -0.33 -2.16
CA VAL A 121 14.79 0.55 -2.63
C VAL A 121 15.35 -0.10 -3.89
N TRP A 122 14.67 0.06 -5.02
CA TRP A 122 15.31 -0.15 -6.31
C TRP A 122 16.38 0.95 -6.43
N PHE A 123 17.58 0.60 -6.89
CA PHE A 123 18.72 1.50 -7.08
C PHE A 123 18.50 2.61 -8.13
N GLU A 124 17.31 3.16 -8.26
CA GLU A 124 17.07 4.37 -9.02
C GLU A 124 17.11 5.55 -8.05
N TYR A 125 18.15 6.39 -8.19
CA TYR A 125 18.42 7.60 -7.42
C TYR A 125 19.03 7.41 -6.02
N ILE A 126 20.25 6.88 -5.98
CA ILE A 126 21.29 7.55 -5.19
C ILE A 126 21.77 8.71 -6.08
N PRO A 127 21.45 9.99 -5.80
CA PRO A 127 22.31 11.05 -6.33
C PRO A 127 23.71 10.71 -5.84
N LEU A 128 24.73 10.81 -6.70
CA LEU A 128 26.15 10.62 -6.38
C LEU A 128 26.67 11.42 -5.16
N LYS A 129 25.81 12.10 -4.39
CA LYS A 129 26.09 12.69 -3.09
C LYS A 129 26.50 11.69 -2.01
N TYR A 130 26.24 10.39 -2.14
CA TYR A 130 26.76 9.40 -1.19
C TYR A 130 28.21 8.94 -1.43
N ASN A 131 28.92 9.55 -2.39
CA ASN A 131 30.38 9.39 -2.51
C ASN A 131 31.20 10.30 -1.58
N LEU A 132 30.58 11.03 -0.64
CA LEU A 132 31.31 11.83 0.36
C LEU A 132 31.29 11.26 1.78
N GLN A 133 30.61 10.13 2.03
CA GLN A 133 30.55 9.55 3.38
C GLN A 133 31.44 8.32 3.59
N LEU A 134 32.10 7.82 2.55
CA LEU A 134 33.11 6.76 2.67
C LEU A 134 34.51 7.30 3.04
N GLU A 135 34.76 8.61 2.94
CA GLU A 135 36.04 9.21 3.36
C GLU A 135 36.10 9.60 4.85
N MET A 136 34.96 9.66 5.56
CA MET A 136 34.94 9.94 7.00
C MET A 136 34.91 8.66 7.87
N GLY A 137 34.62 7.50 7.28
CA GLY A 137 34.60 6.21 7.97
C GLY A 137 35.95 5.48 8.02
N ASN A 138 36.90 5.82 7.15
CA ASN A 138 38.24 5.22 7.12
C ASN A 138 39.33 6.06 7.81
N LYS A 139 38.95 7.20 8.43
CA LYS A 139 39.89 8.04 9.18
C LYS A 139 39.82 7.83 10.71
N LEU A 140 39.01 6.89 11.20
CA LEU A 140 38.89 6.56 12.63
C LEU A 140 39.37 5.14 12.97
N LEU A 141 40.01 4.43 12.04
CA LEU A 141 40.60 3.09 12.28
C LEU A 141 42.12 3.04 12.15
N ASN A 142 42.81 4.17 11.90
CA ASN A 142 44.27 4.23 11.76
C ASN A 142 44.99 5.22 12.72
N ASP A 143 44.30 5.81 13.71
CA ASP A 143 44.91 6.68 14.71
C ASP A 143 44.61 6.22 16.15
N THR A 144 45.03 5.00 16.50
CA THR A 144 45.33 4.64 17.90
C THR A 144 46.33 3.50 17.92
N TYR A 145 47.56 3.85 18.33
CA TYR A 145 48.66 3.04 18.89
C TYR A 145 48.73 1.54 18.57
#